data_AF-A0A423JGF0-F1
#
_entry.id   AF-A0A423JGF0-F1
#
_cell.length_a   1.000
_cell.length_b   1.000
_cell.length_c   1.000
_cell.angle_alpha   90.00
_cell.angle_beta   90.00
_cell.angle_gamma   90.00
#
_symmetry.space_group_name_H-M   'P 1'
#
loop_
_entity.id
_entity.type
_entity.pdbx_description
1 polymer ?
#
loop_
_entity_poly.entity_id
_entity_poly.type
_entity_poly.pdbx_seq_one_letter_code
_entity_poly.pdbx_strand_id
1 'polypeptide(L)'
;MLYLGGGKADEFQPVHGKAISKGTELKTRTGLVRLFHMFELAEHRVQLQFGLPFGSQDLKFNGATIGHESGISDAYVAVTGWLIDDPALKRYFSVTGYMAIPTGSYENNHSLNMGNNRYAHALSLGYAESWGAWRLELNQDVTWYGDNDEYGPAKRTLKQDPTYNFQPWLSYSFDNKVTTSLGIARTWGGKSSIEGTETGRRTDYLRARAGVGYWVKKNVQLYTELSRDIEVEGGYKFDYTGFVRVAVLF
;
A
#
# COMPACT_ATOMS: atom_id res chain seq x y z
N MET A 1 -1.95 13.85 7.85
CA MET A 1 -2.66 13.51 6.61
C MET A 1 -3.72 12.46 6.92
N LEU A 2 -4.89 12.56 6.27
CA LEU A 2 -5.95 11.56 6.34
C LEU A 2 -6.25 11.06 4.94
N TYR A 3 -6.35 9.75 4.78
CA TYR A 3 -6.74 9.07 3.56
C TYR A 3 -8.04 8.32 3.82
N LEU A 4 -8.97 8.37 2.88
CA LEU A 4 -10.21 7.60 2.86
C LEU A 4 -10.42 7.05 1.46
N GLY A 5 -10.69 5.75 1.35
CA GLY A 5 -10.74 5.08 0.07
C GLY A 5 -11.40 3.73 0.14
N GLY A 6 -11.12 2.93 -0.88
CA GLY A 6 -11.66 1.59 -0.99
C GLY A 6 -11.45 1.04 -2.38
N GLY A 7 -12.09 -0.09 -2.64
CA GLY A 7 -11.99 -0.75 -3.91
C GLY A 7 -12.91 -1.95 -4.00
N LYS A 8 -13.05 -2.45 -5.21
CA LYS A 8 -13.85 -3.62 -5.52
C LYS A 8 -13.12 -4.50 -6.51
N ALA A 9 -13.18 -5.81 -6.28
CA ALA A 9 -12.74 -6.86 -7.19
C ALA A 9 -13.88 -7.87 -7.36
N ASP A 10 -14.26 -8.19 -8.58
CA ASP A 10 -15.28 -9.22 -8.90
C ASP A 10 -14.67 -10.58 -9.30
N GLU A 11 -13.35 -10.72 -9.24
CA GLU A 11 -12.69 -11.99 -9.58
C GLU A 11 -11.43 -12.28 -8.75
N PHE A 12 -11.17 -13.57 -8.57
CA PHE A 12 -9.91 -14.09 -8.04
C PHE A 12 -9.13 -14.77 -9.16
N GLN A 13 -7.86 -14.40 -9.30
CA GLN A 13 -6.91 -14.94 -10.28
C GLN A 13 -5.98 -15.94 -9.58
N PRO A 14 -6.21 -17.27 -9.72
CA PRO A 14 -5.34 -18.26 -9.11
C PRO A 14 -3.99 -18.34 -9.83
N VAL A 15 -2.96 -18.88 -9.16
CA VAL A 15 -1.63 -19.16 -9.75
C VAL A 15 -1.74 -20.15 -10.92
N HIS A 16 -2.67 -21.10 -10.82
CA HIS A 16 -2.94 -22.10 -11.85
C HIS A 16 -4.45 -22.25 -12.06
N GLY A 17 -4.85 -22.42 -13.32
CA GLY A 17 -6.25 -22.61 -13.70
C GLY A 17 -6.92 -21.32 -14.18
N LYS A 18 -8.26 -21.34 -14.23
CA LYS A 18 -9.07 -20.22 -14.73
C LYS A 18 -9.46 -19.29 -13.58
N ALA A 19 -9.64 -18.01 -13.92
CA ALA A 19 -10.21 -17.01 -13.01
C ALA A 19 -11.54 -17.48 -12.41
N ILE A 20 -11.76 -17.15 -11.13
CA ILE A 20 -12.96 -17.51 -10.37
C ILE A 20 -13.79 -16.24 -10.15
N SER A 21 -14.70 -15.95 -11.08
CA SER A 21 -15.50 -14.71 -11.04
C SER A 21 -16.95 -14.95 -10.55
N LYS A 22 -17.54 -16.13 -10.80
CA LYS A 22 -18.96 -16.37 -10.49
C LYS A 22 -19.21 -16.34 -8.98
N GLY A 23 -19.91 -15.32 -8.50
CA GLY A 23 -20.22 -15.15 -7.08
C GLY A 23 -18.97 -14.84 -6.22
N THR A 24 -17.92 -14.30 -6.84
CA THR A 24 -16.74 -13.78 -6.16
C THR A 24 -16.84 -12.26 -6.09
N GLU A 25 -16.61 -11.68 -4.92
CA GLU A 25 -16.57 -10.23 -4.74
C GLU A 25 -15.73 -9.92 -3.49
N LEU A 26 -14.72 -9.06 -3.62
CA LEU A 26 -14.03 -8.43 -2.50
C LEU A 26 -14.32 -6.93 -2.54
N LYS A 27 -14.98 -6.42 -1.51
CA LYS A 27 -15.15 -4.98 -1.29
C LYS A 27 -14.30 -4.54 -0.13
N THR A 28 -13.63 -3.41 -0.29
CA THR A 28 -12.81 -2.83 0.77
C THR A 28 -13.18 -1.37 0.97
N ARG A 29 -13.16 -0.93 2.22
CA ARG A 29 -13.20 0.46 2.63
C ARG A 29 -11.96 0.69 3.47
N THR A 30 -11.13 1.64 3.07
CA THR A 30 -9.82 1.85 3.68
C THR A 30 -9.69 3.27 4.20
N GLY A 31 -8.99 3.41 5.30
CA GLY A 31 -8.60 4.67 5.90
C GLY A 31 -7.17 4.59 6.40
N LEU A 32 -6.48 5.73 6.40
CA LEU A 32 -5.15 5.86 6.98
C LEU A 32 -4.99 7.23 7.62
N VAL A 33 -4.66 7.25 8.90
CA VAL A 33 -4.07 8.43 9.53
C VAL A 33 -2.57 8.33 9.37
N ARG A 34 -1.94 9.36 8.79
CA ARG A 34 -0.48 9.43 8.62
C ARG A 34 0.04 10.75 9.19
N LEU A 35 1.01 10.66 10.08
CA LEU A 35 1.74 11.80 10.65
C LEU A 35 3.20 11.67 10.27
N PHE A 36 3.84 12.78 9.93
CA PHE A 36 5.29 12.80 9.76
C PHE A 36 5.85 14.14 10.22
N HIS A 37 7.12 14.12 10.59
CA HIS A 37 7.89 15.29 10.95
C HIS A 37 9.25 15.21 10.25
N MET A 38 9.67 16.32 9.66
CA MET A 38 10.98 16.46 9.04
C MET A 38 11.87 17.32 9.92
N PHE A 39 13.12 16.91 10.07
CA PHE A 39 14.15 17.64 10.81
C PHE A 39 15.51 17.36 10.19
N GLU A 40 16.52 18.08 10.66
CA GLU A 40 17.90 17.89 10.24
C GLU A 40 18.68 17.12 11.30
N LEU A 41 19.48 16.15 10.86
CA LEU A 41 20.39 15.40 11.70
C LEU A 41 21.72 15.24 10.97
N ALA A 42 22.80 15.76 11.55
CA ALA A 42 24.14 15.75 10.94
C ALA A 42 24.14 16.26 9.48
N GLU A 43 23.52 17.42 9.23
CA GLU A 43 23.40 18.05 7.91
C GLU A 43 22.56 17.26 6.88
N HIS A 44 21.93 16.16 7.30
CA HIS A 44 21.02 15.39 6.47
C HIS A 44 19.57 15.65 6.85
N ARG A 45 18.71 15.86 5.85
CA ARG A 45 17.26 15.84 6.06
C ARG A 45 16.82 14.43 6.42
N VAL A 46 16.07 14.34 7.51
CA VAL A 46 15.46 13.11 8.03
C VAL A 46 13.97 13.33 8.20
N GLN A 47 13.17 12.29 7.94
CA GLN A 47 11.75 12.27 8.22
C GLN A 47 11.43 11.09 9.14
N LEU A 48 10.71 11.37 10.22
CA LEU A 48 10.03 10.34 11.02
C LEU A 48 8.56 10.33 10.66
N GLN A 49 8.00 9.13 10.55
CA GLN A 49 6.60 8.93 10.17
C GLN A 49 5.95 7.86 11.03
N PHE A 50 4.68 8.09 11.35
CA PHE A 50 3.77 7.13 11.94
C PHE A 50 2.52 7.00 11.05
N GLY A 51 1.95 5.80 10.99
CA GLY A 51 0.64 5.62 10.39
C GLY A 51 -0.20 4.54 11.05
N LEU A 52 -1.51 4.75 10.99
CA LEU A 52 -2.52 3.86 11.53
C LEU A 52 -3.58 3.61 10.46
N PRO A 53 -3.53 2.48 9.75
CA PRO A 53 -4.56 2.09 8.81
C PRO A 53 -5.78 1.53 9.56
N PHE A 54 -6.96 1.70 8.97
CA PHE A 54 -8.23 1.18 9.49
C PHE A 54 -9.19 0.97 8.32
N GLY A 55 -10.27 0.22 8.54
CA GLY A 55 -11.22 -0.02 7.46
C GLY A 55 -12.13 -1.20 7.69
N SER A 56 -12.71 -1.67 6.59
CA SER A 56 -13.51 -2.89 6.54
C SER A 56 -13.34 -3.62 5.22
N GLN A 57 -13.66 -4.91 5.23
CA GLN A 57 -13.68 -5.76 4.06
C GLN A 57 -14.86 -6.73 4.09
N ASP A 58 -15.47 -6.92 2.93
CA ASP A 58 -16.54 -7.89 2.70
C ASP A 58 -16.05 -8.87 1.63
N LEU A 59 -16.12 -10.17 1.92
CA LEU A 59 -15.68 -11.18 0.97
C LEU A 59 -16.76 -12.21 0.66
N LYS A 60 -17.00 -12.39 -0.64
CA LYS A 60 -17.70 -13.51 -1.25
C LYS A 60 -16.76 -14.25 -2.17
N PHE A 61 -16.85 -15.57 -2.18
CA PHE A 61 -16.00 -16.39 -3.03
C PHE A 61 -16.79 -17.58 -3.56
N ASN A 62 -16.84 -17.71 -4.88
CA ASN A 62 -17.50 -18.81 -5.58
C ASN A 62 -18.96 -19.07 -5.11
N GLY A 63 -19.70 -17.99 -4.84
CA GLY A 63 -21.10 -18.05 -4.38
C GLY A 63 -21.29 -18.20 -2.87
N ALA A 64 -20.22 -18.47 -2.10
CA ALA A 64 -20.27 -18.49 -0.64
C ALA A 64 -19.92 -17.11 -0.06
N THR A 65 -20.61 -16.71 1.00
CA THR A 65 -20.19 -15.55 1.80
C THR A 65 -19.12 -16.01 2.78
N ILE A 66 -17.91 -15.46 2.65
CA ILE A 66 -16.77 -15.82 3.50
C ILE A 66 -16.81 -15.04 4.81
N GLY A 67 -17.15 -13.75 4.74
CA GLY A 67 -17.32 -12.93 5.93
C GLY A 67 -17.27 -11.43 5.68
N HIS A 68 -17.44 -10.70 6.78
CA HIS A 68 -17.22 -9.28 6.92
C HIS A 68 -16.24 -9.06 8.08
N GLU A 69 -15.32 -8.12 7.94
CA GLU A 69 -14.42 -7.72 9.02
C GLU A 69 -14.19 -6.22 9.00
N SER A 70 -14.04 -5.59 10.17
CA SER A 70 -13.78 -4.16 10.30
C SER A 70 -12.96 -3.85 11.54
N GLY A 71 -12.10 -2.83 11.45
CA GLY A 71 -11.25 -2.48 12.57
C GLY A 71 -9.99 -1.74 12.16
N ILE A 72 -9.04 -1.71 13.09
CA ILE A 72 -7.73 -1.10 12.90
C ILE A 72 -6.78 -2.17 12.35
N SER A 73 -5.94 -1.79 11.40
CA SER A 73 -4.84 -2.63 10.90
C SER A 73 -3.55 -2.34 11.68
N ASP A 74 -2.48 -3.05 11.32
CA ASP A 74 -1.20 -2.93 12.00
C ASP A 74 -0.64 -1.49 11.87
N ALA A 75 -0.34 -0.87 13.01
CA ALA A 75 0.30 0.43 13.03
C ALA A 75 1.72 0.31 12.49
N TYR A 76 2.25 1.42 11.98
CA TYR A 76 3.62 1.42 11.48
C TYR A 76 4.38 2.69 11.82
N VAL A 77 5.70 2.53 11.85
CA VAL A 77 6.67 3.62 11.90
C VAL A 77 7.61 3.54 10.71
N ALA A 78 8.10 4.68 10.25
CA ALA A 78 9.10 4.75 9.21
C ALA A 78 10.08 5.90 9.44
N VAL A 79 11.32 5.69 9.01
CA VAL A 79 12.40 6.67 9.04
C VAL A 79 12.96 6.80 7.64
N THR A 80 12.99 8.01 7.11
CA THR A 80 13.57 8.31 5.80
C THR A 80 14.77 9.24 5.96
N GLY A 81 15.89 8.89 5.33
CA GLY A 81 17.02 9.80 5.14
C GLY A 81 17.21 10.13 3.67
N TRP A 82 17.56 11.38 3.36
CA TRP A 82 17.90 11.80 1.99
C TRP A 82 19.41 11.78 1.80
N LEU A 83 19.87 10.88 0.92
CA LEU A 83 21.28 10.77 0.52
C LEU A 83 21.63 11.78 -0.57
N ILE A 84 20.66 12.13 -1.41
CA ILE A 84 20.72 13.30 -2.29
C ILE A 84 19.58 14.21 -1.89
N ASP A 85 19.92 15.44 -1.53
CA ASP A 85 18.98 16.52 -1.25
C ASP A 85 19.46 17.77 -1.96
N ASP A 86 19.14 17.89 -3.25
CA ASP A 86 19.57 19.00 -4.10
C ASP A 86 18.36 19.83 -4.54
N PRO A 87 18.01 20.89 -3.78
CA PRO A 87 16.95 21.82 -4.16
C PRO A 87 17.21 22.61 -5.45
N ALA A 88 18.48 22.82 -5.84
CA ALA A 88 18.81 23.59 -7.03
C ALA A 88 18.50 22.79 -8.30
N LEU A 89 18.85 21.50 -8.31
CA LEU A 89 18.48 20.57 -9.37
C LEU A 89 17.10 19.93 -9.16
N LYS A 90 16.44 20.21 -8.02
CA LYS A 90 15.19 19.57 -7.58
C LYS A 90 15.27 18.05 -7.63
N ARG A 91 16.44 17.51 -7.25
CA ARG A 91 16.77 16.09 -7.33
C ARG A 91 16.96 15.53 -5.93
N TYR A 92 16.31 14.41 -5.68
CA TYR A 92 16.24 13.80 -4.36
C TYR A 92 16.41 12.30 -4.47
N PHE A 93 17.23 11.72 -3.60
CA PHE A 93 17.36 10.28 -3.43
C PHE A 93 17.26 9.95 -1.95
N SER A 94 16.31 9.09 -1.59
CA SER A 94 16.01 8.76 -0.22
C SER A 94 16.03 7.25 0.02
N VAL A 95 16.37 6.90 1.26
CA VAL A 95 16.28 5.54 1.79
C VAL A 95 15.34 5.57 2.98
N THR A 96 14.33 4.70 2.97
CA THR A 96 13.35 4.60 4.04
C THR A 96 13.36 3.21 4.64
N GLY A 97 13.52 3.12 5.96
CA GLY A 97 13.23 1.93 6.74
C GLY A 97 11.81 2.03 7.30
N TYR A 98 11.05 0.95 7.20
CA TYR A 98 9.66 0.86 7.65
C TYR A 98 9.46 -0.37 8.54
N MET A 99 8.64 -0.26 9.57
CA MET A 99 8.24 -1.37 10.43
C MET A 99 6.74 -1.29 10.73
N ALA A 100 6.01 -2.34 10.37
CA ALA A 100 4.66 -2.60 10.85
C ALA A 100 4.72 -3.46 12.12
N ILE A 101 3.89 -3.09 13.09
CA ILE A 101 3.82 -3.69 14.42
C ILE A 101 2.45 -4.36 14.55
N PRO A 102 2.34 -5.60 15.05
CA PRO A 102 1.09 -6.36 15.10
C PRO A 102 0.12 -5.82 16.16
N THR A 103 -0.41 -4.62 15.94
CA THR A 103 -1.36 -3.93 16.82
C THR A 103 -2.78 -3.92 16.27
N GLY A 104 -2.99 -4.44 15.06
CA GLY A 104 -4.30 -4.47 14.42
C GLY A 104 -5.24 -5.49 15.06
N SER A 105 -6.54 -5.36 14.76
CA SER A 105 -7.57 -6.29 15.18
C SER A 105 -7.33 -7.67 14.52
N TYR A 106 -7.09 -8.68 15.35
CA TYR A 106 -6.83 -10.05 14.90
C TYR A 106 -7.50 -11.08 15.80
N GLU A 107 -8.27 -11.97 15.20
CA GLU A 107 -8.82 -13.18 15.81
C GLU A 107 -8.52 -14.38 14.91
N ASN A 108 -7.88 -15.41 15.46
CA ASN A 108 -7.39 -16.54 14.67
C ASN A 108 -8.52 -17.42 14.10
N ASN A 109 -9.70 -17.41 14.73
CA ASN A 109 -10.88 -18.14 14.26
C ASN A 109 -11.65 -17.39 13.16
N HIS A 110 -11.29 -16.14 12.84
CA HIS A 110 -11.90 -15.38 11.76
C HIS A 110 -11.24 -15.67 10.40
N SER A 111 -12.06 -15.80 9.36
CA SER A 111 -11.60 -15.99 7.97
C SER A 111 -10.94 -14.74 7.38
N LEU A 112 -11.28 -13.57 7.93
CA LEU A 112 -10.79 -12.25 7.53
C LEU A 112 -10.28 -11.53 8.78
N ASN A 113 -9.20 -10.78 8.64
CA ASN A 113 -8.62 -9.99 9.73
C ASN A 113 -8.13 -8.65 9.19
N MET A 114 -8.17 -7.60 10.02
CA MET A 114 -7.60 -6.30 9.67
C MET A 114 -6.11 -6.22 10.02
N GLY A 115 -5.72 -6.79 11.16
CA GLY A 115 -4.32 -7.01 11.54
C GLY A 115 -3.77 -8.31 10.95
N ASN A 116 -2.46 -8.43 10.86
CA ASN A 116 -1.80 -9.63 10.31
C ASN A 116 -1.22 -10.55 11.39
N ASN A 117 -1.19 -10.11 12.66
CA ASN A 117 -0.56 -10.81 13.78
C ASN A 117 0.90 -11.22 13.51
N ARG A 118 1.66 -10.29 12.94
CA ARG A 118 3.10 -10.43 12.71
C ARG A 118 3.73 -9.07 12.48
N TYR A 119 5.04 -9.00 12.70
CA TYR A 119 5.83 -7.87 12.23
C TYR A 119 6.00 -7.94 10.71
N ALA A 120 6.18 -6.77 10.10
CA ALA A 120 6.72 -6.67 8.76
C ALA A 120 7.72 -5.52 8.70
N HIS A 121 8.78 -5.70 7.92
CA HIS A 121 9.82 -4.69 7.74
C HIS A 121 9.95 -4.39 6.26
N ALA A 122 10.14 -3.13 5.90
CA ALA A 122 10.41 -2.78 4.51
C ALA A 122 11.59 -1.83 4.39
N LEU A 123 12.32 -1.99 3.29
CA LEU A 123 13.32 -1.04 2.82
C LEU A 123 12.82 -0.46 1.50
N SER A 124 12.81 0.87 1.42
CA SER A 124 12.35 1.60 0.24
C SER A 124 13.42 2.57 -0.24
N LEU A 125 13.66 2.56 -1.54
CA LEU A 125 14.50 3.53 -2.25
C LEU A 125 13.59 4.45 -3.06
N GLY A 126 13.71 5.75 -2.84
CA GLY A 126 12.94 6.77 -3.55
C GLY A 126 13.86 7.67 -4.36
N TYR A 127 13.60 7.83 -5.65
CA TYR A 127 14.21 8.86 -6.48
C TYR A 127 13.13 9.84 -6.93
N ALA A 128 13.40 11.14 -6.85
CA ALA A 128 12.53 12.16 -7.39
C ALA A 128 13.31 13.27 -8.07
N GLU A 129 12.84 13.68 -9.23
CA GLU A 129 13.44 14.80 -9.98
C GLU A 129 12.34 15.63 -10.63
N SER A 130 12.56 16.94 -10.76
CA SER A 130 11.60 17.85 -11.37
C SER A 130 12.25 18.75 -12.40
N TRP A 131 11.62 18.87 -13.57
CA TRP A 131 12.08 19.72 -14.67
C TRP A 131 10.91 20.55 -15.21
N GLY A 132 11.02 21.88 -15.12
CA GLY A 132 9.89 22.77 -15.36
C GLY A 132 8.70 22.42 -14.45
N ALA A 133 7.55 22.13 -15.06
CA ALA A 133 6.31 21.71 -14.39
C ALA A 133 6.21 20.19 -14.17
N TRP A 134 7.14 19.40 -14.73
CA TRP A 134 7.13 17.95 -14.62
C TRP A 134 7.87 17.47 -13.38
N ARG A 135 7.42 16.35 -12.83
CA ARG A 135 8.06 15.62 -11.74
C ARG A 135 7.97 14.12 -11.99
N LEU A 136 9.11 13.43 -11.96
CA LEU A 136 9.17 11.97 -11.96
C LEU A 136 9.55 11.49 -10.56
N GLU A 137 8.86 10.46 -10.11
CA GLU A 137 9.14 9.74 -8.88
C GLU A 137 9.26 8.26 -9.20
N LEU A 138 10.33 7.62 -8.72
CA LEU A 138 10.58 6.19 -8.84
C LEU A 138 10.72 5.65 -7.42
N ASN A 139 9.92 4.67 -7.05
CA ASN A 139 10.04 4.00 -5.76
C ASN A 139 10.27 2.51 -5.98
N GLN A 140 11.24 1.96 -5.25
CA GLN A 140 11.51 0.52 -5.19
C GLN A 140 11.46 0.08 -3.74
N ASP A 141 10.59 -0.88 -3.43
CA ASP A 141 10.39 -1.41 -2.09
C ASP A 141 10.73 -2.91 -2.05
N VAL A 142 11.25 -3.36 -0.90
CA VAL A 142 11.28 -4.78 -0.51
C VAL A 142 10.67 -4.88 0.87
N THR A 143 9.71 -5.79 1.06
CA THR A 143 9.08 -6.06 2.36
C THR A 143 9.31 -7.50 2.79
N TRP A 144 9.77 -7.69 4.01
CA TRP A 144 9.89 -8.97 4.70
C TRP A 144 8.80 -9.10 5.76
N TYR A 145 8.32 -10.32 5.96
CA TYR A 145 7.25 -10.62 6.90
C TYR A 145 7.77 -11.58 7.95
N GLY A 146 7.40 -11.33 9.21
CA GLY A 146 7.52 -12.34 10.25
C GLY A 146 6.52 -13.48 10.03
N ASP A 147 6.70 -14.54 10.80
CA ASP A 147 5.74 -15.64 10.86
C ASP A 147 4.53 -15.22 11.72
N ASN A 148 3.35 -15.75 11.40
CA ASN A 148 2.19 -15.72 12.27
C ASN A 148 1.91 -17.15 12.75
N ASP A 149 2.28 -17.45 13.99
CA ASP A 149 2.19 -18.78 14.60
C ASP A 149 0.78 -19.10 15.15
N GLU A 150 -0.17 -18.18 15.01
CA GLU A 150 -1.55 -18.37 15.45
C GLU A 150 -2.54 -18.32 14.28
N TYR A 151 -2.13 -18.74 13.08
CA TYR A 151 -2.99 -18.69 11.91
C TYR A 151 -4.10 -19.75 11.94
N GLY A 152 -5.35 -19.29 11.88
CA GLY A 152 -6.53 -20.15 11.78
C GLY A 152 -6.94 -20.80 13.11
N PRO A 153 -8.07 -21.52 13.13
CA PRO A 153 -8.57 -22.20 14.32
C PRO A 153 -7.59 -23.24 14.90
N ALA A 154 -6.74 -23.81 14.05
CA ALA A 154 -5.75 -24.80 14.42
C ALA A 154 -4.40 -24.19 14.87
N LYS A 155 -4.29 -22.84 14.94
CA LYS A 155 -3.07 -22.11 15.34
C LYS A 155 -1.82 -22.62 14.62
N ARG A 156 -1.86 -22.58 13.29
CA ARG A 156 -0.75 -22.99 12.44
C ARG A 156 0.18 -21.82 12.16
N THR A 157 1.36 -22.15 11.68
CA THR A 157 2.36 -21.18 11.23
C THR A 157 2.07 -20.76 9.79
N LEU A 158 1.68 -19.49 9.61
CA LEU A 158 1.61 -18.83 8.31
C LEU A 158 2.92 -18.09 8.03
N LYS A 159 3.55 -18.40 6.89
CA LYS A 159 4.73 -17.70 6.38
C LYS A 159 4.42 -16.97 5.07
N GLN A 160 5.16 -15.92 4.80
CA GLN A 160 5.09 -15.22 3.52
C GLN A 160 6.49 -14.80 3.04
N ASP A 161 6.81 -15.17 1.81
CA ASP A 161 8.04 -14.76 1.14
C ASP A 161 8.08 -13.22 0.98
N PRO A 162 9.26 -12.62 0.81
CA PRO A 162 9.36 -11.19 0.58
C PRO A 162 8.55 -10.73 -0.62
N THR A 163 8.03 -9.50 -0.54
CA THR A 163 7.42 -8.81 -1.68
C THR A 163 8.33 -7.71 -2.17
N TYR A 164 8.28 -7.50 -3.48
CA TYR A 164 9.03 -6.46 -4.17
C TYR A 164 8.05 -5.59 -4.92
N ASN A 165 8.29 -4.29 -4.94
CA ASN A 165 7.37 -3.35 -5.57
C ASN A 165 8.12 -2.21 -6.25
N PHE A 166 7.78 -1.95 -7.51
CA PHE A 166 8.36 -0.86 -8.29
C PHE A 166 7.25 0.08 -8.80
N GLN A 167 7.41 1.37 -8.55
CA GLN A 167 6.38 2.39 -8.79
C GLN A 167 6.96 3.64 -9.48
N PRO A 168 6.99 3.68 -10.83
CA PRO A 168 7.20 4.91 -11.57
C PRO A 168 5.92 5.76 -11.59
N TRP A 169 6.09 7.05 -11.28
CA TRP A 169 5.00 8.03 -11.16
C TRP A 169 5.40 9.35 -11.79
N LEU A 170 4.69 9.78 -12.83
CA LEU A 170 4.94 11.03 -13.53
C LEU A 170 3.82 12.02 -13.23
N SER A 171 4.19 13.23 -12.85
CA SER A 171 3.25 14.31 -12.52
C SER A 171 3.53 15.59 -13.30
N TYR A 172 2.48 16.34 -13.59
CA TYR A 172 2.54 17.69 -14.16
C TYR A 172 1.80 18.67 -13.25
N SER A 173 2.45 19.76 -12.87
CA SER A 173 1.86 20.82 -12.04
C SER A 173 1.49 22.03 -12.87
N PHE A 174 0.22 22.41 -12.85
CA PHE A 174 -0.33 23.56 -13.53
C PHE A 174 -0.27 24.81 -12.64
N ASP A 175 -0.21 26.00 -13.26
CA ASP A 175 -0.16 27.29 -12.54
C ASP A 175 -1.40 27.56 -11.69
N ASN A 176 -2.53 26.92 -12.00
CA ASN A 176 -3.78 27.01 -11.25
C ASN A 176 -3.82 26.10 -10.01
N LYS A 177 -2.66 25.66 -9.49
CA LYS A 177 -2.48 24.83 -8.29
C LYS A 177 -2.98 23.38 -8.42
N VAL A 178 -3.30 22.94 -9.63
CA VAL A 178 -3.67 21.56 -9.94
C VAL A 178 -2.41 20.77 -10.27
N THR A 179 -2.34 19.53 -9.83
CA THR A 179 -1.34 18.55 -10.30
C THR A 179 -2.08 17.35 -10.85
N THR A 180 -1.71 16.88 -12.04
CA THR A 180 -2.18 15.59 -12.56
C THR A 180 -1.03 14.60 -12.58
N SER A 181 -1.35 13.33 -12.40
CA SER A 181 -0.34 12.28 -12.28
C SER A 181 -0.80 10.98 -12.92
N LEU A 182 0.14 10.25 -13.50
CA LEU A 182 -0.06 8.92 -14.08
C LEU A 182 1.11 8.03 -13.71
N GLY A 183 0.86 6.73 -13.60
CA GLY A 183 1.91 5.77 -13.44
C GLY A 183 1.41 4.35 -13.27
N ILE A 184 2.36 3.48 -12.95
CA ILE A 184 2.13 2.06 -12.77
C ILE A 184 2.76 1.59 -11.47
N ALA A 185 2.26 0.50 -10.93
CA ALA A 185 2.91 -0.23 -9.84
C ALA A 185 3.00 -1.71 -10.24
N ARG A 186 4.21 -2.26 -10.24
CA ARG A 186 4.45 -3.70 -10.39
C ARG A 186 4.88 -4.25 -9.05
N THR A 187 4.07 -5.13 -8.49
CA THR A 187 4.38 -5.86 -7.25
C THR A 187 4.51 -7.34 -7.58
N TRP A 188 5.49 -8.02 -6.99
CA TRP A 188 5.70 -9.47 -7.19
C TRP A 188 6.27 -10.13 -5.93
N GLY A 189 6.17 -11.46 -5.88
CA GLY A 189 6.58 -12.27 -4.72
C GLY A 189 5.44 -12.51 -3.74
N GLY A 190 5.74 -12.50 -2.44
CA GLY A 190 4.70 -12.64 -1.42
C GLY A 190 3.97 -13.97 -1.42
N LYS A 191 4.62 -15.06 -1.86
CA LYS A 191 4.03 -16.40 -1.77
C LYS A 191 3.79 -16.73 -0.31
N SER A 192 2.63 -17.28 0.00
CA SER A 192 2.30 -17.68 1.36
C SER A 192 2.18 -19.18 1.51
N SER A 193 2.57 -19.68 2.67
CA SER A 193 2.47 -21.09 3.04
C SER A 193 1.97 -21.27 4.46
N ILE A 194 1.25 -22.35 4.71
CA ILE A 194 0.80 -22.77 6.04
C ILE A 194 1.45 -24.12 6.33
N GLU A 195 2.24 -24.21 7.40
CA GLU A 195 3.02 -25.43 7.72
C GLU A 195 3.83 -25.94 6.51
N GLY A 196 4.45 -25.01 5.78
CA GLY A 196 5.24 -25.30 4.58
C GLY A 196 4.44 -25.64 3.33
N THR A 197 3.11 -25.75 3.41
CA THR A 197 2.25 -25.99 2.24
C THR A 197 1.80 -24.68 1.60
N GLU A 198 2.12 -24.45 0.32
CA GLU A 198 1.69 -23.24 -0.39
C GLU A 198 0.17 -23.08 -0.39
N THR A 199 -0.32 -21.88 -0.11
CA THR A 199 -1.76 -21.57 -0.10
C THR A 199 -2.32 -21.23 -1.49
N GLY A 200 -1.44 -21.07 -2.48
CA GLY A 200 -1.78 -20.51 -3.79
C GLY A 200 -1.99 -18.99 -3.79
N ARG A 201 -1.83 -18.30 -2.64
CA ARG A 201 -1.88 -16.84 -2.57
C ARG A 201 -0.51 -16.20 -2.72
N ARG A 202 -0.47 -15.10 -3.46
CA ARG A 202 0.73 -14.30 -3.76
C ARG A 202 0.41 -12.81 -3.76
N THR A 203 1.44 -11.98 -3.68
CA THR A 203 1.31 -10.53 -3.90
C THR A 203 1.94 -10.22 -5.25
N ASP A 204 1.20 -10.53 -6.32
CA ASP A 204 1.67 -10.34 -7.69
C ASP A 204 0.61 -9.62 -8.51
N TYR A 205 0.90 -8.38 -8.90
CA TYR A 205 0.02 -7.59 -9.75
C TYR A 205 0.74 -6.48 -10.50
N LEU A 206 0.20 -6.11 -11.65
CA LEU A 206 0.49 -4.87 -12.37
C LEU A 206 -0.74 -3.96 -12.27
N ARG A 207 -0.55 -2.75 -11.76
CA ARG A 207 -1.63 -1.79 -11.53
C ARG A 207 -1.38 -0.49 -12.27
N ALA A 208 -2.38 -0.03 -13.02
CA ALA A 208 -2.40 1.30 -13.62
C ALA A 208 -3.04 2.29 -12.64
N ARG A 209 -2.49 3.50 -12.57
CA ARG A 209 -2.84 4.49 -11.55
C ARG A 209 -2.90 5.89 -12.17
N ALA A 210 -3.84 6.71 -11.70
CA ALA A 210 -4.02 8.09 -12.08
C ALA A 210 -4.39 8.93 -10.85
N GLY A 211 -3.88 10.14 -10.76
CA GLY A 211 -4.14 11.02 -9.62
C GLY A 211 -4.33 12.48 -9.99
N VAL A 212 -5.07 13.19 -9.15
CA VAL A 212 -5.29 14.63 -9.25
C VAL A 212 -5.13 15.27 -7.88
N GLY A 213 -4.27 16.25 -7.79
CA GLY A 213 -4.04 17.09 -6.61
C GLY A 213 -4.51 18.51 -6.82
N TYR A 214 -4.95 19.15 -5.72
CA TYR A 214 -5.32 20.55 -5.70
C TYR A 214 -4.94 21.18 -4.36
N TRP A 215 -4.21 22.30 -4.40
CA TRP A 215 -3.91 23.09 -3.21
C TRP A 215 -5.05 24.09 -2.92
N VAL A 216 -5.91 23.72 -1.98
CA VAL A 216 -7.01 24.57 -1.50
C VAL A 216 -6.45 25.81 -0.78
N LYS A 217 -5.41 25.61 0.03
CA LYS A 217 -4.65 26.66 0.73
C LYS A 217 -3.16 26.34 0.61
N LYS A 218 -2.29 27.28 0.99
CA LYS A 218 -0.83 27.07 1.00
C LYS A 218 -0.40 25.87 1.87
N ASN A 219 -1.18 25.52 2.87
CA ASN A 219 -0.91 24.43 3.81
C ASN A 219 -1.96 23.31 3.79
N VAL A 220 -2.94 23.36 2.87
CA VAL A 220 -3.98 22.33 2.75
C VAL A 220 -4.08 21.84 1.32
N GLN A 221 -3.84 20.54 1.13
CA GLN A 221 -3.91 19.89 -0.16
C GLN A 221 -4.97 18.78 -0.15
N LEU A 222 -5.78 18.77 -1.19
CA LEU A 222 -6.63 17.63 -1.55
C LEU A 222 -5.93 16.84 -2.65
N TYR A 223 -5.99 15.52 -2.55
CA TYR A 223 -5.46 14.63 -3.57
C TYR A 223 -6.37 13.43 -3.73
N THR A 224 -6.63 13.02 -4.97
CA THR A 224 -7.37 11.79 -5.25
C THR A 224 -6.53 10.90 -6.15
N GLU A 225 -6.60 9.60 -5.92
CA GLU A 225 -6.01 8.59 -6.78
C GLU A 225 -7.06 7.55 -7.13
N LEU A 226 -7.10 7.15 -8.40
CA LEU A 226 -7.86 6.03 -8.91
C LEU A 226 -6.92 5.07 -9.62
N SER A 227 -7.19 3.78 -9.49
CA SER A 227 -6.33 2.74 -10.02
C SER A 227 -7.12 1.47 -10.32
N ARG A 228 -6.56 0.62 -11.16
CA ARG A 228 -7.12 -0.69 -11.49
C ARG A 228 -6.01 -1.70 -11.77
N ASP A 229 -6.28 -2.96 -11.46
CA ASP A 229 -5.37 -4.04 -11.79
C ASP A 229 -5.49 -4.42 -13.28
N ILE A 230 -4.33 -4.54 -13.92
CA ILE A 230 -4.19 -4.99 -15.31
C ILE A 230 -3.93 -6.49 -15.31
N GLU A 231 -2.98 -6.92 -14.50
CA GLU A 231 -2.57 -8.32 -14.29
C GLU A 231 -2.53 -8.61 -12.80
N VAL A 232 -3.00 -9.78 -12.38
CA VAL A 232 -2.92 -10.30 -11.01
C VAL A 232 -2.67 -11.81 -11.07
N GLU A 233 -1.84 -12.33 -10.17
CA GLU A 233 -1.65 -13.76 -9.96
C GLU A 233 -1.73 -14.09 -8.46
N GLY A 234 -2.46 -15.14 -8.10
CA GLY A 234 -2.64 -15.59 -6.72
C GLY A 234 -3.42 -14.62 -5.83
N GLY A 235 -4.33 -13.82 -6.40
CA GLY A 235 -5.01 -12.73 -5.69
C GLY A 235 -6.31 -12.24 -6.33
N TYR A 236 -6.98 -11.29 -5.67
CA TYR A 236 -8.16 -10.61 -6.21
C TYR A 236 -7.74 -9.51 -7.18
N LYS A 237 -8.38 -9.46 -8.36
CA LYS A 237 -8.12 -8.41 -9.36
C LYS A 237 -9.06 -7.24 -9.15
N PHE A 238 -8.54 -6.12 -8.69
CA PHE A 238 -9.35 -4.93 -8.47
C PHE A 238 -9.78 -4.28 -9.79
N ASP A 239 -11.08 -4.25 -10.02
CA ASP A 239 -11.72 -3.50 -11.11
C ASP A 239 -11.48 -2.01 -10.94
N TYR A 240 -11.53 -1.56 -9.68
CA TYR A 240 -11.07 -0.25 -9.27
C TYR A 240 -10.65 -0.26 -7.80
N THR A 241 -9.73 0.64 -7.47
CA THR A 241 -9.42 1.05 -6.11
C THR A 241 -8.87 2.48 -6.12
N GLY A 242 -9.09 3.21 -5.04
CA GLY A 242 -8.66 4.59 -4.97
C GLY A 242 -8.85 5.17 -3.58
N PHE A 243 -8.40 6.40 -3.42
CA PHE A 243 -8.54 7.15 -2.18
C PHE A 243 -8.62 8.65 -2.45
N VAL A 244 -9.21 9.36 -1.50
CA VAL A 244 -9.06 10.81 -1.31
C VAL A 244 -8.18 11.03 -0.09
N ARG A 245 -7.22 11.94 -0.22
CA ARG A 245 -6.32 12.39 0.83
C ARG A 245 -6.53 13.86 1.11
N VAL A 246 -6.61 14.18 2.39
CA VAL A 246 -6.44 15.54 2.91
C VAL A 246 -5.09 15.62 3.61
N ALA A 247 -4.22 16.51 3.12
CA ALA A 247 -2.97 16.83 3.77
C ALA A 247 -3.05 18.25 4.37
N VAL A 248 -2.65 18.37 5.63
CA VAL A 248 -2.47 19.64 6.33
C VAL A 248 -1.03 19.71 6.77
N LEU A 249 -0.36 20.79 6.39
CA LEU A 249 0.99 21.13 6.82
C LEU A 249 0.89 22.08 8.01
N PHE A 250 1.62 21.77 9.07
CA PHE A 250 1.70 22.56 10.31
C PHE A 250 3.12 23.11 10.47
#